data_AF-A0A371DIK4-F1
#
_entry.id   AF-A0A371DIK4-F1
#
_cell.length_a   1.000
_cell.length_b   1.000
_cell.length_c   1.000
_cell.angle_alpha   90.00
_cell.angle_beta   90.00
_cell.angle_gamma   90.00
#
_symmetry.space_group_name_H-M   'P 1'
#
loop_
_entity.id
_entity.type
_entity.pdbx_description
1 polymer ?
#
loop_
_entity_poly.entity_id
_entity_poly.type
_entity_poly.pdbx_seq_one_letter_code
_entity_poly.pdbx_strand_id
1 'polypeptide(L)'
;MISESTAHVPFRLFSPPDVQAGAAVALGRNHASWFLVLARPEELCPSRPIFCLNFALPDDRSAFDARSAGGKHVFAVGGAMSDDIMDHLTALLDQEGCAPVNVVEVYPNNPFYLRALVEVLVPDRELMYACARCGKWETQLGPRFMRCGGCRRRCYCSTKVRSCVQLCS
;
A
#
# COMPACT_ATOMS: atom_id res chain seq x y z
N MET A 1 -8.93 -2.68 35.32
CA MET A 1 -8.23 -2.32 34.07
C MET A 1 -9.20 -2.57 32.94
N ILE A 2 -9.73 -1.50 32.36
CA ILE A 2 -10.70 -1.57 31.26
C ILE A 2 -9.91 -2.00 30.03
N SER A 3 -10.19 -3.20 29.53
CA SER A 3 -9.67 -3.68 28.25
C SER A 3 -10.17 -2.73 27.18
N GLU A 4 -9.28 -1.93 26.59
CA GLU A 4 -9.60 -1.19 25.38
C GLU A 4 -10.13 -2.20 24.36
N SER A 5 -11.40 -2.04 24.00
CA SER A 5 -11.95 -2.61 22.78
C SER A 5 -11.01 -2.16 21.65
N THR A 6 -10.23 -3.08 21.10
CA THR A 6 -9.43 -2.82 19.90
C THR A 6 -10.41 -2.63 18.76
N ALA A 7 -10.94 -1.42 18.62
CA ALA A 7 -11.88 -1.05 17.58
C ALA A 7 -11.27 -1.46 16.24
N HIS A 8 -12.06 -2.21 15.45
CA HIS A 8 -11.67 -2.55 14.09
C HIS A 8 -11.49 -1.26 13.31
N VAL A 9 -10.27 -1.01 12.83
CA VAL A 9 -9.97 0.15 11.98
C VAL A 9 -10.05 -0.30 10.52
N PRO A 10 -11.04 0.17 9.75
CA PRO A 10 -11.13 -0.15 8.33
C PRO A 10 -9.95 0.46 7.57
N PHE A 11 -9.61 -0.12 6.41
CA PHE A 11 -8.67 0.56 5.52
C PHE A 11 -9.35 1.76 4.84
N ARG A 12 -8.55 2.78 4.54
CA ARG A 12 -9.03 4.02 3.94
C ARG A 12 -9.34 3.81 2.47
N LEU A 13 -10.45 4.40 2.04
CA LEU A 13 -10.93 4.36 0.66
C LEU A 13 -10.71 5.70 -0.01
N PHE A 14 -10.40 5.64 -1.30
CA PHE A 14 -10.21 6.78 -2.17
C PHE A 14 -11.07 6.61 -3.42
N SER A 15 -11.54 7.75 -3.92
CA SER A 15 -12.29 7.81 -5.17
C SER A 15 -11.38 8.35 -6.26
N PRO A 16 -11.00 7.54 -7.25
CA PRO A 16 -10.31 8.03 -8.43
C PRO A 16 -11.31 8.71 -9.38
N PRO A 17 -10.90 9.75 -10.12
CA PRO A 17 -11.76 10.31 -11.16
C PRO A 17 -12.00 9.33 -12.32
N ASP A 18 -11.01 8.50 -12.70
CA ASP A 18 -11.04 7.71 -13.95
C ASP A 18 -10.80 6.20 -13.84
N VAL A 19 -10.60 5.64 -12.63
CA VAL A 19 -10.38 4.17 -12.51
C VAL A 19 -11.71 3.43 -12.51
N GLN A 20 -11.85 2.49 -13.44
CA GLN A 20 -12.91 1.46 -13.48
C GLN A 20 -14.28 1.98 -13.02
N ALA A 21 -14.82 2.97 -13.74
CA ALA A 21 -16.15 3.54 -13.50
C ALA A 21 -16.37 4.11 -12.08
N GLY A 22 -15.31 4.64 -11.45
CA GLY A 22 -15.38 5.24 -10.12
C GLY A 22 -15.35 4.23 -8.97
N ALA A 23 -14.83 3.02 -9.23
CA ALA A 23 -14.65 2.01 -8.19
C ALA A 23 -13.74 2.53 -7.08
N ALA A 24 -14.18 2.36 -5.82
CA ALA A 24 -13.37 2.75 -4.67
C ALA A 24 -12.08 1.93 -4.60
N VAL A 25 -10.96 2.61 -4.36
CA VAL A 25 -9.63 2.01 -4.25
C VAL A 25 -9.03 2.25 -2.87
N ALA A 26 -8.01 1.49 -2.53
CA ALA A 26 -7.22 1.65 -1.33
C ALA A 26 -5.72 1.59 -1.66
N LEU A 27 -4.92 2.26 -0.84
CA LEU A 27 -3.48 2.07 -0.85
C LEU A 27 -3.14 0.77 -0.12
N GLY A 28 -2.51 -0.15 -0.85
CA GLY A 28 -2.20 -1.49 -0.38
C GLY A 28 -0.71 -1.77 -0.26
N ARG A 29 -0.34 -2.67 0.67
CA ARG A 29 0.99 -3.28 0.73
C ARG A 29 0.93 -4.78 0.55
N ASN A 30 1.84 -5.29 -0.28
CA ASN A 30 2.21 -6.70 -0.30
C ASN A 30 3.71 -6.81 -0.04
N HIS A 31 4.08 -7.24 1.16
CA HIS A 31 5.46 -7.17 1.65
C HIS A 31 6.03 -5.74 1.57
N ALA A 32 7.11 -5.58 0.80
CA ALA A 32 7.81 -4.34 0.59
C ALA A 32 7.13 -3.43 -0.44
N SER A 33 6.31 -4.01 -1.31
CA SER A 33 5.74 -3.32 -2.47
C SER A 33 4.40 -2.65 -2.15
N TRP A 34 4.16 -1.54 -2.84
CA TRP A 34 3.00 -0.68 -2.75
C TRP A 34 2.11 -0.87 -3.97
N PHE A 35 0.81 -0.89 -3.75
CA PHE A 35 -0.17 -1.14 -4.79
C PHE A 35 -1.36 -0.21 -4.65
N LEU A 36 -1.94 0.19 -5.78
CA LEU A 36 -3.32 0.65 -5.80
C LEU A 36 -4.22 -0.58 -5.94
N VAL A 37 -5.20 -0.73 -5.05
CA VAL A 37 -5.99 -1.97 -4.95
C VAL A 37 -7.48 -1.64 -4.92
N LEU A 38 -8.28 -2.38 -5.69
CA LEU A 38 -9.73 -2.27 -5.64
C LEU A 38 -10.28 -2.67 -4.27
N ALA A 39 -11.15 -1.84 -3.69
CA ALA A 39 -11.75 -2.07 -2.38
C ALA A 39 -12.66 -3.30 -2.35
N ARG A 40 -13.21 -3.70 -3.50
CA ARG A 40 -14.00 -4.92 -3.70
C ARG A 40 -13.42 -5.69 -4.88
N PRO A 41 -13.38 -7.03 -4.84
CA PRO A 41 -13.11 -7.81 -6.03
C PRO A 41 -14.24 -7.56 -7.05
N GLU A 42 -13.90 -7.31 -8.31
CA GLU A 42 -14.88 -7.32 -9.38
C GLU A 42 -15.31 -8.77 -9.67
N GLU A 43 -16.59 -8.98 -9.98
CA GLU A 43 -17.14 -10.31 -10.23
C GLU A 43 -16.46 -11.03 -11.41
N LEU A 44 -15.91 -10.26 -12.36
CA LEU A 44 -15.27 -10.77 -13.57
C LEU A 44 -13.74 -10.75 -13.50
N CYS A 45 -13.15 -10.02 -12.56
CA CYS A 45 -11.70 -9.95 -12.38
C CYS A 45 -11.32 -10.22 -10.92
N PRO A 46 -10.83 -11.44 -10.60
CA PRO A 46 -10.44 -11.78 -9.24
C PRO A 46 -9.17 -11.04 -8.78
N SER A 47 -8.44 -10.41 -9.71
CA SER A 47 -7.27 -9.59 -9.38
C SER A 47 -7.71 -8.22 -8.89
N ARG A 48 -7.28 -7.89 -7.67
CA ARG A 48 -7.57 -6.61 -7.02
C ARG A 48 -6.48 -5.54 -7.21
N PRO A 49 -5.18 -5.87 -7.30
CA PRO A 49 -4.16 -4.89 -7.61
C PRO A 49 -4.35 -4.33 -9.03
N ILE A 50 -4.29 -2.99 -9.13
CA ILE A 50 -4.41 -2.23 -10.38
C ILE A 50 -3.00 -1.86 -10.87
N PHE A 51 -2.23 -1.19 -10.00
CA PHE A 51 -0.85 -0.78 -10.27
C PHE A 51 0.08 -1.22 -9.16
N CYS A 52 1.28 -1.67 -9.51
CA CYS A 52 2.42 -1.65 -8.59
C CYS A 52 3.00 -0.24 -8.61
N LEU A 53 3.01 0.42 -7.45
CA LEU A 53 3.29 1.85 -7.35
C LEU A 53 4.77 2.16 -7.16
N ASN A 54 5.47 1.32 -6.40
CA ASN A 54 6.87 1.56 -6.10
C ASN A 54 7.80 0.93 -7.14
N PHE A 55 8.79 1.71 -7.54
CA PHE A 55 9.91 1.30 -8.37
C PHE A 55 11.13 1.07 -7.46
N ALA A 56 11.77 -0.08 -7.61
CA ALA A 56 13.00 -0.40 -6.89
C ALA A 56 14.16 -0.47 -7.87
N LEU A 57 15.21 0.30 -7.61
CA LEU A 57 16.45 0.15 -8.34
C LEU A 57 17.09 -1.20 -7.99
N PRO A 58 17.71 -1.91 -8.96
CA PRO A 58 18.26 -3.25 -8.75
C PRO A 58 19.19 -3.38 -7.53
N ASP A 59 19.93 -2.32 -7.21
CA ASP A 59 20.93 -2.31 -6.13
C ASP A 59 20.48 -1.53 -4.88
N ASP A 60 19.28 -0.95 -4.87
CA ASP A 60 18.78 -0.18 -3.72
C ASP A 60 17.75 -0.96 -2.91
N ARG A 61 18.25 -1.77 -1.97
CA ARG A 61 17.40 -2.48 -1.00
C ARG A 61 16.81 -1.57 0.08
N SER A 62 17.31 -0.34 0.23
CA SER A 62 16.82 0.60 1.24
C SER A 62 15.46 1.19 0.88
N ALA A 63 15.12 1.22 -0.41
CA ALA A 63 13.86 1.72 -0.94
C ALA A 63 12.61 0.99 -0.43
N PHE A 64 12.75 -0.25 0.05
CA PHE A 64 11.62 -1.12 0.39
C PHE A 64 10.95 -0.83 1.73
N ASP A 65 11.63 -0.14 2.65
CA ASP A 65 11.06 0.33 3.91
C ASP A 65 11.59 1.71 4.31
N ALA A 66 11.87 2.53 3.31
CA ALA A 66 12.27 3.91 3.52
C ALA A 66 11.22 4.67 4.34
N ARG A 67 11.70 5.53 5.23
CA ARG A 67 10.90 6.38 6.10
C ARG A 67 11.35 7.83 5.94
N SER A 68 10.40 8.76 5.96
CA SER A 68 10.70 10.18 6.06
C SER A 68 11.21 10.53 7.46
N ALA A 69 11.71 11.75 7.64
CA ALA A 69 12.09 12.27 8.95
C ALA A 69 10.92 12.24 9.97
N GLY A 70 9.67 12.33 9.49
CA GLY A 70 8.45 12.21 10.29
C GLY A 70 8.02 10.76 10.58
N GLY A 71 8.80 9.75 10.18
CA GLY A 71 8.50 8.33 10.40
C GLY A 71 7.43 7.75 9.48
N LYS A 72 6.97 8.49 8.47
CA LYS A 72 6.01 8.01 7.47
C LYS A 72 6.72 7.20 6.40
N HIS A 73 5.99 6.30 5.75
CA HIS A 73 6.53 5.51 4.66
C HIS A 73 6.85 6.38 3.44
N VAL A 74 7.94 6.06 2.76
CA VAL A 74 8.36 6.71 1.53
C VAL A 74 8.67 5.65 0.48
N PHE A 75 8.31 5.89 -0.77
CA PHE A 75 8.73 5.06 -1.89
C PHE A 75 8.93 5.89 -3.16
N ALA A 76 9.75 5.37 -4.08
CA ALA A 76 9.97 6.00 -5.37
C ALA A 76 8.97 5.47 -6.40
N VAL A 77 8.49 6.35 -7.28
CA VAL A 77 7.70 6.01 -8.47
C VAL A 77 8.61 6.15 -9.69
N GLY A 78 8.57 5.18 -10.60
CA GLY A 78 9.41 5.16 -11.79
C GLY A 78 9.03 4.06 -12.77
N GLY A 79 9.78 3.96 -13.86
CA GLY A 79 9.53 3.01 -14.95
C GLY A 79 8.51 3.50 -15.98
N ALA A 80 8.14 2.64 -16.92
CA ALA A 80 7.38 3.04 -18.12
C ALA A 80 5.98 3.61 -17.84
N MET A 81 5.37 3.26 -16.71
CA MET A 81 4.02 3.71 -16.32
C MET A 81 4.06 4.82 -15.27
N SER A 82 5.21 5.46 -15.04
CA SER A 82 5.36 6.39 -13.93
C SER A 82 4.45 7.61 -14.03
N ASP A 83 4.18 8.11 -15.24
CA ASP A 83 3.30 9.26 -15.44
C ASP A 83 1.85 8.87 -15.10
N ASP A 84 1.33 7.78 -15.67
CA ASP A 84 0.00 7.26 -15.34
C ASP A 84 -0.15 7.04 -13.82
N ILE A 85 0.84 6.41 -13.18
CA ILE A 85 0.82 6.16 -11.73
C ILE A 85 0.75 7.48 -10.94
N MET A 86 1.52 8.50 -11.35
CA MET A 86 1.53 9.80 -10.66
C MET A 86 0.22 10.57 -10.88
N ASP A 87 -0.34 10.53 -12.08
CA ASP A 87 -1.65 11.14 -12.39
C ASP A 87 -2.73 10.51 -11.52
N HIS A 88 -2.74 9.18 -11.41
CA HIS A 88 -3.66 8.47 -10.53
C HIS A 88 -3.44 8.84 -9.06
N LEU A 89 -2.21 8.74 -8.55
CA LEU A 89 -1.92 8.96 -7.12
C LEU A 89 -2.23 10.38 -6.66
N THR A 90 -1.99 11.38 -7.51
CA THR A 90 -2.21 12.80 -7.18
C THR A 90 -3.66 13.23 -7.34
N ALA A 91 -4.46 12.51 -8.13
CA ALA A 91 -5.89 12.74 -8.27
C ALA A 91 -6.76 12.05 -7.21
N LEU A 92 -6.21 11.11 -6.44
CA LEU A 92 -6.96 10.38 -5.41
C LEU A 92 -7.26 11.26 -4.19
N LEU A 93 -8.53 11.29 -3.80
CA LEU A 93 -9.01 11.90 -2.57
C LEU A 93 -9.93 10.94 -1.82
N ASP A 94 -9.87 10.97 -0.49
CA ASP A 94 -10.87 10.31 0.35
C ASP A 94 -12.13 11.17 0.48
N GLN A 95 -13.11 10.68 1.24
CA GLN A 95 -14.39 11.38 1.44
C GLN A 95 -14.25 12.74 2.14
N GLU A 96 -13.13 12.98 2.83
CA GLU A 96 -12.82 14.22 3.52
C GLU A 96 -11.96 15.16 2.64
N GLY A 97 -11.67 14.77 1.39
CA GLY A 97 -10.82 15.53 0.49
C GLY A 97 -9.33 15.41 0.82
N CYS A 98 -8.92 14.38 1.56
CA CYS A 98 -7.52 14.15 1.90
C CYS A 98 -6.84 13.20 0.91
N ALA A 99 -5.62 13.53 0.51
CA ALA A 99 -4.82 12.73 -0.42
C ALA A 99 -4.16 11.52 0.27
N PRO A 100 -3.93 10.40 -0.44
CA PRO A 100 -3.25 9.23 0.12
C PRO A 100 -1.74 9.44 0.28
N VAL A 101 -1.16 10.32 -0.53
CA VAL A 101 0.28 10.57 -0.61
C VAL A 101 0.58 12.06 -0.73
N ASN A 102 1.78 12.44 -0.35
CA ASN A 102 2.38 13.74 -0.66
C ASN A 102 3.60 13.54 -1.55
N VAL A 103 3.77 14.37 -2.57
CA VAL A 103 4.99 14.36 -3.39
C VAL A 103 6.10 15.07 -2.64
N VAL A 104 7.19 14.36 -2.35
CA VAL A 104 8.34 14.90 -1.60
C VAL A 104 9.34 15.52 -2.56
N GLU A 105 9.62 14.82 -3.66
CA GLU A 105 10.60 15.23 -4.66
C GLU A 105 10.17 14.75 -6.04
N VAL A 106 10.44 15.56 -7.06
CA VAL A 106 10.20 15.23 -8.47
C VAL A 106 11.55 15.17 -9.17
N TYR A 107 11.76 14.14 -9.99
CA TYR A 107 13.01 13.92 -10.71
C TYR A 107 12.81 14.12 -12.21
N PRO A 108 12.88 15.36 -12.73
CA PRO A 108 12.81 15.58 -14.18
C PRO A 108 14.05 14.96 -14.85
N ASN A 109 13.84 14.17 -15.91
CA ASN A 109 14.90 13.58 -16.75
C ASN A 109 15.91 12.69 -15.99
N ASN A 110 15.44 11.90 -15.02
CA ASN A 110 16.31 10.98 -14.29
C ASN A 110 16.78 9.81 -15.19
N PRO A 111 18.09 9.48 -15.20
CA PRO A 111 18.65 8.42 -16.05
C PRO A 111 18.13 7.01 -15.72
N PHE A 112 17.52 6.82 -14.55
CA PHE A 112 16.94 5.55 -14.12
C PHE A 112 15.42 5.51 -14.25
N TYR A 113 14.82 6.44 -15.01
CA TYR A 113 13.37 6.56 -15.16
C TYR A 113 12.63 6.74 -13.83
N LEU A 114 13.32 7.24 -12.80
CA LEU A 114 12.67 7.69 -11.58
C LEU A 114 11.90 8.98 -11.87
N ARG A 115 10.67 9.04 -11.39
CA ARG A 115 9.76 10.16 -11.62
C ARG A 115 9.57 11.01 -10.39
N ALA A 116 9.33 10.37 -9.25
CA ALA A 116 9.08 11.07 -7.99
C ALA A 116 9.43 10.21 -6.78
N LEU A 117 9.68 10.88 -5.66
CA LEU A 117 9.67 10.30 -4.33
C LEU A 117 8.38 10.75 -3.63
N VAL A 118 7.61 9.81 -3.11
CA VAL A 118 6.32 10.10 -2.47
C VAL A 118 6.30 9.62 -1.02
N GLU A 119 5.70 10.42 -0.14
CA GLU A 119 5.43 10.09 1.25
C GLU A 119 3.99 9.61 1.39
N VAL A 120 3.78 8.51 2.08
CA VAL A 120 2.44 7.97 2.38
C VAL A 120 1.83 8.70 3.56
N LEU A 121 0.65 9.29 3.34
CA LEU A 121 -0.13 9.99 4.35
C LEU A 121 -1.11 9.07 5.08
N VAL A 122 -1.45 7.93 4.48
CA VAL A 122 -2.34 6.93 5.09
C VAL A 122 -1.64 6.24 6.26
N PRO A 123 -2.23 6.25 7.48
CA PRO A 123 -1.67 5.53 8.63
C PRO A 123 -1.57 4.02 8.38
N ASP A 124 -0.54 3.37 8.94
CA ASP A 124 -0.30 1.92 8.80
C ASP A 124 -1.52 1.04 9.08
N ARG A 125 -2.36 1.43 10.06
CA ARG A 125 -3.58 0.71 10.47
C ARG A 125 -4.73 0.84 9.45
N GLU A 126 -4.68 1.87 8.61
CA GLU A 126 -5.66 2.19 7.58
C GLU A 126 -5.19 1.80 6.18
N LEU A 127 -3.96 1.27 6.03
CA LEU A 127 -3.52 0.63 4.79
C LEU A 127 -4.23 -0.70 4.59
N MET A 128 -4.30 -1.17 3.35
CA MET A 128 -4.77 -2.50 3.02
C MET A 128 -3.59 -3.47 2.87
N TYR A 129 -3.71 -4.72 3.33
CA TYR A 129 -2.62 -5.69 3.27
C TYR A 129 -2.98 -6.96 2.51
N ALA A 130 -2.00 -7.48 1.79
CA ALA A 130 -2.02 -8.84 1.24
C ALA A 130 -1.48 -9.86 2.25
N CYS A 131 -2.03 -11.06 2.22
CA CYS A 131 -1.51 -12.19 2.96
C CYS A 131 -0.22 -12.68 2.32
N ALA A 132 0.89 -12.62 3.05
CA ALA A 132 2.20 -13.09 2.62
C ALA A 132 2.27 -14.58 2.27
N ARG A 133 1.26 -15.38 2.65
CA ARG A 133 1.20 -16.82 2.34
C ARG A 133 0.37 -17.15 1.11
N CYS A 134 -0.80 -16.52 0.96
CA CYS A 134 -1.76 -16.89 -0.07
C CYS A 134 -2.11 -15.76 -1.04
N GLY A 135 -1.50 -14.58 -0.89
CA GLY A 135 -1.71 -13.42 -1.77
C GLY A 135 -3.09 -12.75 -1.64
N LYS A 136 -4.02 -13.33 -0.88
CA LYS A 136 -5.35 -12.74 -0.67
C LYS A 136 -5.24 -11.38 0.00
N TRP A 137 -6.00 -10.41 -0.46
CA TRP A 137 -6.07 -9.08 0.12
C TRP A 137 -7.19 -8.99 1.17
N GLU A 138 -7.01 -8.13 2.17
CA GLU A 138 -8.03 -7.85 3.20
C GLU A 138 -9.36 -7.38 2.59
N THR A 139 -10.47 -7.59 3.30
CA THR A 139 -11.79 -7.07 2.89
C THR A 139 -12.26 -6.06 3.91
N GLN A 140 -13.07 -5.08 3.47
CA GLN A 140 -13.46 -3.96 4.33
C GLN A 140 -14.23 -4.40 5.58
N LEU A 141 -15.05 -5.45 5.44
CA LEU A 141 -15.83 -6.05 6.53
C LEU A 141 -15.14 -7.27 7.16
N GLY A 142 -13.97 -7.66 6.67
CA GLY A 142 -13.21 -8.80 7.17
C GLY A 142 -12.32 -8.44 8.35
N PRO A 143 -11.82 -9.45 9.09
CA PRO A 143 -10.82 -9.21 10.12
C PRO A 143 -9.54 -8.65 9.49
N ARG A 144 -8.87 -7.75 10.20
CA ARG A 144 -7.53 -7.29 9.83
C ARG A 144 -6.54 -8.45 9.93
N PHE A 145 -5.61 -8.49 9.00
CA PHE A 145 -4.55 -9.50 8.98
C PHE A 145 -3.55 -9.22 10.09
N MET A 146 -3.00 -10.30 10.65
CA MET A 146 -2.00 -10.17 11.71
C MET A 146 -0.64 -9.85 11.10
N ARG A 147 0.03 -8.84 11.65
CA ARG A 147 1.41 -8.50 11.29
C ARG A 147 2.38 -9.47 11.97
N CYS A 148 3.43 -9.84 11.24
CA CYS A 148 4.56 -10.58 11.81
C CYS A 148 5.18 -9.78 12.97
N GLY A 149 5.25 -10.38 14.17
CA GLY A 149 5.88 -9.73 15.34
C GLY A 149 7.38 -9.46 15.18
N GLY A 150 8.07 -10.23 14.32
CA GLY A 150 9.48 -10.06 14.00
C GLY A 150 9.70 -8.94 12.98
N CYS A 151 9.43 -9.21 11.70
CA CYS A 151 9.74 -8.26 10.62
C CYS A 151 8.73 -7.11 10.47
N ARG A 152 7.50 -7.23 10.99
CA ARG A 152 6.39 -6.26 10.85
C ARG A 152 5.94 -5.93 9.42
N ARG A 153 6.65 -6.43 8.41
CA ARG A 153 6.41 -6.25 6.96
C ARG A 153 5.40 -7.23 6.38
N ARG A 154 5.29 -8.42 6.96
CA ARG A 154 4.42 -9.50 6.44
C ARG A 154 3.12 -9.55 7.23
N CYS A 155 2.00 -9.67 6.51
CA CYS A 155 0.67 -9.81 7.08
C CYS A 155 0.08 -11.19 6.73
N TYR A 156 -0.73 -11.76 7.62
CA TYR A 156 -1.31 -13.10 7.43
C TYR A 156 -2.79 -13.14 7.78
N CYS A 157 -3.58 -13.78 6.91
CA CYS A 157 -5.02 -13.91 7.07
C CYS A 157 -5.47 -14.95 8.12
N SER A 158 -4.55 -15.58 8.86
CA SER A 158 -4.89 -16.58 9.88
C SER A 158 -3.92 -16.56 11.06
N THR A 159 -4.43 -16.91 12.25
CA THR A 159 -3.66 -17.08 13.49
C THR A 159 -2.72 -18.28 13.49
N LYS A 160 -2.86 -19.21 12.53
CA LYS A 160 -2.05 -20.45 12.45
C LYS A 160 -0.59 -20.23 12.00
N VAL A 161 -0.07 -19.00 12.04
CA VAL A 161 1.34 -18.74 11.78
C VAL A 161 2.09 -18.73 13.12
N ARG A 162 2.19 -19.90 13.76
CA ARG A 162 3.22 -20.13 14.79
C ARG A 162 4.57 -20.03 14.06
N SER A 163 5.50 -19.26 14.62
CA SER A 163 6.88 -19.06 14.12
C SER A 163 7.03 -18.42 12.73
N CYS A 164 6.76 -17.12 12.63
CA CYS A 164 7.30 -16.29 11.54
C CYS A 164 8.82 -16.01 11.67
N VAL A 165 9.46 -16.46 12.75
CA VAL A 165 10.86 -16.15 13.08
C VAL A 165 11.83 -16.76 12.04
N GLN A 166 11.50 -17.89 11.42
CA GLN A 166 12.41 -18.57 10.47
C GLN A 166 12.28 -18.16 9.01
N LEU A 167 11.23 -17.41 8.62
CA LEU A 167 11.02 -17.00 7.22
C LEU A 167 11.40 -15.54 6.96
N CYS A 168 11.84 -14.80 7.99
CA CYS A 168 12.32 -13.42 7.89
C CYS A 168 13.78 -13.38 7.39
N SER A 169 13.99 -13.93 6.19
CA SER A 169 15.20 -13.74 5.39
C SER A 169 14.89 -12.75 4.28
#